data_AF-A0A7V1XWT4-F1
#
_entry.id   AF-A0A7V1XWT4-F1
#
_cell.length_a   1.000
_cell.length_b   1.000
_cell.length_c   1.000
_cell.angle_alpha   90.00
_cell.angle_beta   90.00
_cell.angle_gamma   90.00
#
_symmetry.space_group_name_H-M   'P 1'
#
loop_
_entity.id
_entity.type
_entity.pdbx_description
1 polymer ?
#
loop_
_entity_poly.entity_id
_entity_poly.type
_entity_poly.pdbx_seq_one_letter_code
_entity_poly.pdbx_strand_id
1 'polypeptide(L)'
;MQDKPRCQSCGMPLAESFGNLGTNADGSHNNTYCSFCFAGGKFTQPDLTVDDMIRMSIENMTGDDLRMPLDRATELAHRVIPTLGRWKT
;
A
#
# COMPACT_ATOMS: atom_id res chain seq x y z
N MET A 1 19.95 -8.40 -2.51
CA MET A 1 19.27 -7.43 -1.62
C MET A 1 17.93 -8.04 -1.22
N GLN A 2 17.58 -8.08 0.06
CA GLN A 2 16.28 -8.62 0.48
C GLN A 2 15.22 -7.58 0.14
N ASP A 3 14.57 -7.73 -1.01
CA ASP A 3 13.41 -6.94 -1.40
C ASP A 3 12.28 -7.29 -0.42
N LYS A 4 12.12 -6.47 0.63
CA LYS A 4 11.04 -6.69 1.60
C LYS A 4 9.72 -6.58 0.82
N PRO A 5 8.81 -7.56 0.94
CA PRO A 5 7.56 -7.52 0.21
C PRO A 5 6.83 -6.21 0.53
N ARG A 6 6.38 -5.50 -0.49
CA ARG A 6 5.61 -4.28 -0.36
C ARG A 6 4.22 -4.50 -0.90
N CYS A 7 3.25 -3.86 -0.27
CA CYS A 7 1.87 -3.86 -0.69
C CYS A 7 1.79 -3.35 -2.14
N GLN A 8 1.29 -4.19 -3.04
CA GLN A 8 1.12 -3.87 -4.45
C GLN A 8 -0.05 -2.91 -4.72
N SER A 9 -0.61 -2.29 -3.66
CA SER A 9 -1.62 -1.23 -3.76
C SER A 9 -1.13 0.09 -3.17
N CYS A 10 -0.58 0.11 -1.95
CA CYS A 10 -0.16 1.35 -1.29
C CYS A 10 1.37 1.50 -1.12
N GLY A 11 2.16 0.49 -1.50
CA GLY A 11 3.61 0.53 -1.39
C GLY A 11 4.17 0.36 0.03
N MET A 12 3.30 0.21 1.04
CA MET A 12 3.71 -0.03 2.42
C MET A 12 4.46 -1.35 2.57
N PRO A 13 5.49 -1.42 3.43
CA PRO A 13 6.18 -2.68 3.72
C PRO A 13 5.22 -3.69 4.36
N LEU A 14 5.20 -4.89 3.80
CA LEU A 14 4.50 -6.04 4.35
C LEU A 14 5.48 -6.82 5.21
N ALA A 15 5.06 -7.10 6.44
CA ALA A 15 5.76 -8.09 7.26
C ALA A 15 4.76 -8.76 8.18
N GLU A 16 4.90 -10.08 8.32
CA GLU A 16 4.12 -10.84 9.30
C GLU A 16 4.35 -10.28 10.72
N SER A 17 5.58 -9.84 11.02
CA SER A 17 5.93 -9.17 12.28
C SER A 17 5.19 -7.85 12.53
N PHE A 18 4.68 -7.19 11.47
CA PHE A 18 3.87 -5.98 11.60
C PHE A 18 2.37 -6.30 11.73
N GLY A 19 1.95 -7.55 11.55
CA GLY A 19 0.54 -7.94 11.58
C GLY A 19 -0.32 -7.23 10.53
N ASN A 20 0.29 -6.78 9.43
CA ASN A 20 -0.37 -5.95 8.43
C ASN A 20 -0.67 -6.69 7.12
N LEU A 21 -0.56 -8.02 7.10
CA LEU A 21 -0.85 -8.85 5.94
C LEU A 21 -2.36 -8.86 5.66
N GLY A 22 -2.72 -8.80 4.37
CA GLY A 22 -4.12 -8.92 3.96
C GLY A 22 -4.69 -10.30 4.23
N THR A 23 -5.98 -10.47 4.02
CA THR A 23 -6.65 -11.78 4.10
C THR A 23 -7.37 -12.09 2.79
N ASN A 24 -7.23 -13.34 2.35
CA ASN A 24 -7.94 -13.89 1.21
C ASN A 24 -9.37 -14.33 1.63
N ALA A 25 -10.22 -14.66 0.66
CA ALA A 25 -11.60 -15.07 0.92
C ALA A 25 -11.70 -16.39 1.72
N ASP A 26 -10.65 -17.22 1.68
CA ASP A 26 -10.51 -18.46 2.44
C ASP A 26 -9.96 -18.25 3.87
N GLY A 27 -9.65 -17.01 4.25
CA GLY A 27 -9.06 -16.67 5.54
C GLY A 27 -7.52 -16.80 5.60
N SER A 28 -6.86 -17.19 4.52
CA SER A 28 -5.39 -17.24 4.45
C SER A 28 -4.77 -15.84 4.34
N HIS A 29 -3.52 -15.68 4.81
CA HIS A 29 -2.80 -14.42 4.70
C HIS A 29 -2.39 -14.09 3.26
N ASN A 30 -2.51 -12.82 2.91
CA ASN A 30 -2.10 -12.26 1.62
C ASN A 30 -0.76 -11.52 1.78
N ASN A 31 0.28 -12.04 1.13
CA ASN A 31 1.63 -11.45 1.13
C ASN A 31 1.85 -10.42 0.02
N THR A 32 0.81 -10.11 -0.75
CA THR A 32 0.85 -9.16 -1.87
C THR A 32 0.25 -7.82 -1.48
N TYR A 33 -0.78 -7.83 -0.64
CA TYR A 33 -1.51 -6.66 -0.18
C TYR A 33 -1.59 -6.61 1.33
N CYS A 34 -1.64 -5.40 1.88
CA CYS A 34 -1.83 -5.23 3.33
C CYS A 34 -3.32 -5.35 3.70
N SER A 35 -3.59 -5.62 4.98
CA SER A 35 -4.94 -5.68 5.57
C SER A 35 -5.78 -4.42 5.32
N PHE A 36 -5.14 -3.26 5.22
CA PHE A 36 -5.82 -2.01 4.92
C PHE A 36 -6.29 -1.91 3.47
N CYS A 37 -5.53 -2.47 2.52
CA CYS A 37 -5.88 -2.42 1.10
C CYS A 37 -6.75 -3.60 0.68
N PHE A 38 -6.55 -4.78 1.29
CA PHE A 38 -7.19 -6.02 0.89
C PHE A 38 -7.55 -6.87 2.10
N ALA A 39 -8.84 -7.15 2.26
CA ALA A 39 -9.38 -7.92 3.36
C ALA A 39 -10.51 -8.83 2.88
N GLY A 40 -10.52 -10.08 3.35
CA GLY A 40 -11.56 -11.05 3.00
C GLY A 40 -11.66 -11.36 1.50
N GLY A 41 -10.54 -11.31 0.78
CA GLY A 41 -10.51 -11.58 -0.66
C GLY A 41 -10.97 -10.43 -1.56
N LYS A 42 -11.16 -9.22 -1.01
CA LYS A 42 -11.59 -8.04 -1.76
C LYS A 42 -10.78 -6.82 -1.36
N PHE A 43 -10.62 -5.89 -2.31
CA PHE A 43 -10.09 -4.57 -1.98
C PHE A 43 -11.10 -3.82 -1.12
N THR A 44 -10.62 -3.20 -0.05
CA THR A 44 -11.47 -2.39 0.86
C THR A 44 -12.06 -1.17 0.15
N GLN A 45 -11.36 -0.67 -0.87
CA GLN A 45 -11.77 0.46 -1.70
C GLN A 45 -11.61 0.08 -3.18
N PRO A 46 -12.57 -0.62 -3.80
CA PRO A 46 -12.44 -1.11 -5.18
C PRO A 46 -12.48 0.03 -6.21
N ASP A 47 -13.23 1.10 -5.95
CA ASP A 47 -13.41 2.26 -6.85
C ASP A 47 -12.28 3.30 -6.76
N LEU A 48 -11.29 3.05 -5.88
CA LEU A 48 -10.17 3.96 -5.68
C LEU A 48 -9.32 4.06 -6.95
N THR A 49 -8.98 5.28 -7.36
CA THR A 49 -8.08 5.51 -8.49
C THR A 49 -6.62 5.56 -8.07
N VAL A 50 -5.71 5.51 -9.05
CA VAL A 50 -4.27 5.65 -8.80
C VAL A 50 -3.94 7.02 -8.18
N ASP A 51 -4.60 8.08 -8.64
CA ASP A 51 -4.42 9.44 -8.12
C ASP A 51 -4.91 9.58 -6.68
N ASP A 52 -6.04 8.95 -6.34
CA ASP A 52 -6.55 8.91 -4.97
C ASP A 52 -5.57 8.16 -4.05
N MET A 53 -5.03 7.03 -4.51
CA MET A 53 -4.03 6.28 -3.75
C MET A 53 -2.73 7.07 -3.56
N ILE A 54 -2.31 7.85 -4.56
CA ILE A 54 -1.15 8.76 -4.42
C ILE A 54 -1.43 9.77 -3.31
N ARG A 55 -2.58 10.45 -3.32
CA ARG A 55 -2.97 11.41 -2.28
C ARG A 55 -2.99 10.78 -0.90
N MET A 56 -3.66 9.63 -0.75
CA MET A 56 -3.71 8.91 0.53
C MET A 56 -2.33 8.46 1.00
N SER A 57 -1.46 8.06 0.07
CA SER A 57 -0.09 7.66 0.40
C SER A 57 0.73 8.85 0.92
N ILE A 58 0.58 10.02 0.28
CA ILE A 58 1.21 11.27 0.72
C ILE A 58 0.73 11.67 2.12
N GLU A 59 -0.58 11.65 2.36
CA GLU A 59 -1.16 11.95 3.67
C GLU A 59 -0.63 11.00 4.75
N ASN A 60 -0.59 9.70 4.48
CA ASN A 60 -0.04 8.72 5.42
C ASN A 60 1.47 8.90 5.67
N MET A 61 2.26 9.25 4.65
CA MET A 61 3.71 9.48 4.81
C MET A 61 4.03 10.79 5.54
N THR A 62 3.23 11.83 5.33
CA THR A 62 3.40 13.15 5.96
C THR A 62 2.78 13.22 7.35
N GLY A 63 1.90 12.27 7.69
CA GLY A 63 1.29 12.13 9.01
C GLY A 63 2.30 11.90 10.13
N ASP A 64 1.79 11.95 11.37
CA ASP A 64 2.61 11.95 12.59
C ASP A 64 3.50 10.72 12.79
N ASP A 65 3.16 9.59 12.16
CA ASP A 65 3.91 8.34 12.26
C ASP A 65 5.24 8.38 11.51
N LEU A 66 5.24 8.96 10.30
CA LEU A 66 6.40 8.95 9.39
C LEU A 66 7.06 10.33 9.28
N ARG A 67 6.30 11.42 9.51
CA ARG A 67 6.73 12.82 9.45
C ARG A 67 7.63 13.12 8.24
N MET A 68 7.33 12.49 7.11
CA MET A 68 8.07 12.70 5.88
C MET A 68 7.76 14.08 5.32
N PRO A 69 8.75 14.82 4.79
CA PRO A 69 8.47 16.07 4.09
C PRO A 69 7.50 15.85 2.92
N LEU A 70 6.53 16.76 2.77
CA LEU A 70 5.48 16.67 1.74
C LEU A 70 6.06 16.50 0.32
N ASP A 71 7.10 17.25 -0.04
CA ASP A 71 7.73 17.16 -1.35
C ASP A 71 8.29 15.75 -1.61
N ARG A 72 8.94 15.18 -0.60
CA ARG A 72 9.54 13.85 -0.68
C ARG A 72 8.46 12.77 -0.76
N ALA A 73 7.41 12.87 0.06
CA ALA A 73 6.29 11.95 0.05
C ALA A 73 5.58 11.96 -1.30
N THR A 74 5.39 13.16 -1.87
CA THR A 74 4.78 13.37 -3.19
C THR A 74 5.62 12.72 -4.28
N GLU A 75 6.92 13.02 -4.34
CA GLU A 75 7.82 12.40 -5.33
C GLU A 75 7.81 10.86 -5.24
N LEU A 76 7.92 10.32 -4.03
CA LEU A 76 7.88 8.86 -3.80
C LEU A 76 6.55 8.25 -4.21
N ALA A 77 5.42 8.85 -3.84
CA ALA A 77 4.10 8.33 -4.17
C ALA A 77 3.88 8.34 -5.69
N HIS A 78 4.18 9.44 -6.37
CA HIS A 78 4.07 9.52 -7.84
C HIS A 78 5.02 8.55 -8.56
N ARG A 79 6.19 8.26 -8.00
CA ARG A 79 7.14 7.33 -8.60
C ARG A 79 6.79 5.87 -8.34
N VAL A 80 6.30 5.53 -7.14
CA VAL A 80 6.11 4.15 -6.70
C VAL A 80 4.70 3.67 -7.00
N ILE A 81 3.66 4.43 -6.65
CA ILE A 81 2.26 3.97 -6.73
C ILE A 81 1.90 3.49 -8.14
N PRO A 82 2.19 4.21 -9.24
CA PRO A 82 1.85 3.75 -10.60
C PRO A 82 2.60 2.49 -11.04
N THR A 83 3.72 2.13 -10.37
CA THR A 83 4.52 0.94 -10.70
C THR A 83 4.04 -0.33 -9.99
N LEU A 84 3.14 -0.19 -9.01
CA LEU A 84 2.64 -1.32 -8.21
C LEU A 84 1.62 -2.14 -8.98
N GLY A 85 1.56 -3.46 -8.71
CA GLY A 85 0.73 -4.40 -9.47
C GLY A 85 -0.76 -4.07 -9.59
N ARG A 86 -1.37 -3.36 -8.63
CA ARG A 86 -2.77 -2.93 -8.73
C ARG A 86 -3.01 -1.83 -9.77
N TRP A 87 -2.03 -0.94 -9.93
CA TRP A 87 -2.14 0.27 -10.76
C TRP A 87 -1.39 0.15 -12.08
N LYS A 88 -0.41 -0.75 -12.12
CA LYS A 88 0.32 -1.13 -13.31
C LYS A 88 -0.66 -1.76 -14.29
N THR A 89 -1.06 -0.97 -15.28
CA THR A 89 -1.84 -1.39 -16.44
C THR A 89 -0.96 -2.11 -17.45
#